data_AF-A0A1M3NAZ6-F1
#
_entry.id   AF-A0A1M3NAZ6-F1
#
_cell.length_a   1.000
_cell.length_b   1.000
_cell.length_c   1.000
_cell.angle_alpha   90.00
_cell.angle_beta   90.00
_cell.angle_gamma   90.00
#
_symmetry.space_group_name_H-M   'P 1'
#
loop_
_entity.id
_entity.type
_entity.pdbx_description
1 polymer ?
#
loop_
_entity_poly.entity_id
_entity_poly.type
_entity_poly.pdbx_seq_one_letter_code
_entity_poly.pdbx_strand_id
1 'polypeptide(L)'
;MKLFGFELAWAAAAFDAVFPERTALPHGIARMGPARFFADTIAVSPLEQSIGLRLTLWIVALAPLWILRRPRTISDIGPEERQRVLERLVASPVYAIRQLVVAFKAIGSLLYAQSPEARAAMTNPRSGLASAGPEGLVQIGLPANARTRGGAHAHAAE
;
A
#
# COMPACT_ATOMS: atom_id res chain seq x y z
N MET A 1 20.79 6.30 -13.12
CA MET A 1 21.67 6.65 -11.96
C MET A 1 21.58 5.53 -10.93
N LYS A 2 22.63 5.26 -10.13
CA LYS A 2 22.56 4.24 -9.06
C LYS A 2 22.12 4.87 -7.74
N LEU A 3 21.27 4.16 -6.99
CA LEU A 3 20.93 4.50 -5.60
C LEU A 3 22.09 4.18 -4.66
N PHE A 4 22.24 4.96 -3.60
CA PHE A 4 23.19 4.68 -2.52
C PHE A 4 22.63 3.64 -1.54
N GLY A 5 23.49 3.04 -0.72
CA GLY A 5 23.10 2.00 0.26
C GLY A 5 22.04 2.47 1.26
N PHE A 6 22.11 3.71 1.73
CA PHE A 6 21.10 4.27 2.64
C PHE A 6 19.75 4.50 1.93
N GLU A 7 19.75 4.87 0.65
CA GLU A 7 18.51 5.04 -0.13
C GLU A 7 17.81 3.71 -0.36
N LEU A 8 18.56 2.62 -0.51
CA LEU A 8 17.99 1.27 -0.56
C LEU A 8 17.30 0.92 0.76
N ALA A 9 17.90 1.25 1.90
CA ALA A 9 17.29 1.04 3.21
C ALA A 9 16.01 1.89 3.39
N TRP A 10 16.05 3.15 2.95
CA TRP A 10 14.87 4.02 2.95
C TRP A 10 13.76 3.47 2.05
N ALA A 11 14.09 3.02 0.84
CA ALA A 11 13.11 2.45 -0.09
C ALA A 11 12.47 1.19 0.49
N ALA A 12 13.26 0.28 1.05
CA ALA A 12 12.76 -0.92 1.71
C ALA A 12 11.77 -0.57 2.83
N ALA A 13 12.16 0.31 3.76
CA ALA A 13 11.31 0.71 4.88
C ALA A 13 10.05 1.48 4.46
N ALA A 14 10.16 2.33 3.43
CA ALA A 14 9.03 3.08 2.90
C ALA A 14 8.02 2.17 2.21
N PHE A 15 8.47 1.24 1.36
CA PHE A 15 7.57 0.29 0.69
C PHE A 15 6.93 -0.68 1.67
N ASP A 16 7.68 -1.18 2.66
CA ASP A 16 7.16 -2.01 3.74
C ASP A 16 6.02 -1.31 4.49
N ALA A 17 6.13 0.00 4.73
CA ALA A 17 5.08 0.78 5.36
C ALA A 17 3.86 1.04 4.45
N VAL A 18 4.02 1.03 3.12
CA VAL A 18 2.89 1.12 2.18
C VAL A 18 2.11 -0.20 2.09
N PHE A 19 2.83 -1.33 2.10
CA PHE A 19 2.27 -2.68 1.95
C PHE A 19 2.83 -3.61 3.04
N PRO A 20 2.39 -3.43 4.30
CA PRO A 20 2.93 -4.17 5.43
C PRO A 20 2.45 -5.63 5.45
N GLU A 21 3.21 -6.49 6.13
CA GLU A 21 2.77 -7.85 6.45
C GLU A 21 1.57 -7.84 7.41
N ARG A 22 0.77 -8.92 7.38
CA ARG A 22 -0.42 -9.13 8.24
C ARG A 22 -1.54 -8.11 8.00
N THR A 23 -1.79 -7.77 6.75
CA THR A 23 -2.99 -7.01 6.33
C THR A 23 -3.93 -7.93 5.55
N ALA A 24 -4.97 -7.37 4.91
CA ALA A 24 -5.83 -8.10 3.97
C ALA A 24 -5.08 -8.64 2.73
N LEU A 25 -3.81 -8.29 2.58
CA LEU A 25 -2.94 -8.75 1.51
C LEU A 25 -2.32 -10.12 1.85
N PRO A 26 -2.16 -11.04 0.87
CA PRO A 26 -1.57 -12.37 1.09
C PRO A 26 -0.19 -12.36 1.75
N HIS A 27 0.63 -11.38 1.40
CA HIS A 27 1.94 -11.16 1.98
C HIS A 27 2.33 -9.67 1.89
N GLY A 28 3.28 -9.24 2.71
CA GLY A 28 3.86 -7.90 2.62
C GLY A 28 4.80 -7.75 1.42
N ILE A 29 5.03 -6.52 0.98
CA ILE A 29 5.86 -6.25 -0.20
C ILE A 29 7.35 -6.50 0.05
N ALA A 30 7.79 -6.51 1.32
CA ALA A 30 9.20 -6.74 1.69
C ALA A 30 9.76 -8.05 1.09
N ARG A 31 8.93 -9.09 0.93
CA ARG A 31 9.30 -10.38 0.32
C ARG A 31 9.67 -10.28 -1.17
N MET A 32 9.27 -9.20 -1.84
CA MET A 32 9.46 -9.00 -3.28
C MET A 32 10.71 -8.20 -3.63
N GLY A 33 11.54 -7.83 -2.65
CA GLY A 33 12.74 -7.02 -2.88
C GLY A 33 12.46 -5.60 -3.39
N PRO A 34 11.58 -4.82 -2.74
CA PRO A 34 11.09 -3.54 -3.26
C PRO A 34 12.18 -2.49 -3.48
N ALA A 35 13.21 -2.47 -2.63
CA ALA A 35 14.34 -1.56 -2.78
C ALA A 35 15.12 -1.80 -4.08
N ARG A 36 15.31 -3.08 -4.46
CA ARG A 36 16.02 -3.43 -5.70
C ARG A 36 15.17 -3.09 -6.92
N PHE A 37 13.89 -3.41 -6.90
CA PHE A 37 12.96 -3.02 -7.95
C PHE A 37 12.95 -1.50 -8.18
N PHE A 38 12.92 -0.71 -7.10
CA PHE A 38 12.98 0.74 -7.19
C PHE A 38 14.32 1.25 -7.74
N ALA A 39 15.43 0.64 -7.32
CA ALA A 39 16.76 0.96 -7.87
C ALA A 39 16.85 0.66 -9.37
N ASP A 40 16.32 -0.49 -9.79
CA ASP A 40 16.31 -0.91 -11.18
C ASP A 40 15.41 0.01 -12.02
N THR A 41 14.26 0.43 -11.47
CA THR A 41 13.37 1.43 -12.10
C THR A 41 14.11 2.75 -12.33
N ILE A 42 14.80 3.28 -11.32
CA ILE A 42 15.60 4.52 -11.46
C ILE A 42 16.78 4.33 -12.42
N ALA A 43 17.32 3.12 -12.54
CA ALA A 43 18.43 2.86 -13.45
C ALA A 43 18.03 2.93 -14.93
N VAL A 44 16.79 2.52 -15.25
CA VAL A 44 16.27 2.48 -16.64
C VAL A 44 15.48 3.73 -17.04
N SER A 45 15.05 4.56 -16.10
CA SER A 45 14.30 5.79 -16.37
C SER A 45 15.18 6.93 -16.94
N PRO A 46 14.60 7.82 -17.77
CA PRO A 46 15.21 9.12 -18.11
C PRO A 46 15.64 9.92 -16.87
N LEU A 47 16.60 10.83 -17.05
CA LEU A 47 17.22 11.57 -15.93
C LEU A 47 16.19 12.41 -15.17
N GLU A 48 15.28 13.08 -15.88
CA GLU A 48 14.24 13.94 -15.30
C GLU A 48 13.32 13.13 -14.37
N GLN A 49 12.92 11.93 -14.82
CA GLN A 49 12.08 11.03 -14.03
C GLN A 49 12.85 10.45 -12.83
N SER A 50 14.10 10.06 -13.05
CA SER A 50 14.97 9.55 -11.99
C SER A 50 15.14 10.53 -10.84
N ILE A 51 15.27 11.83 -11.15
CA ILE A 51 15.35 12.90 -10.14
C ILE A 51 14.03 12.99 -9.36
N GLY A 52 12.89 12.98 -10.04
CA GLY A 52 11.58 13.01 -9.38
C GLY A 52 11.35 11.83 -8.43
N LEU A 53 11.73 10.62 -8.85
CA LEU A 53 11.65 9.41 -8.01
C LEU A 53 12.56 9.51 -6.78
N ARG A 54 13.78 9.99 -6.96
CA ARG A 54 14.74 10.15 -5.86
C ARG A 54 14.30 11.22 -4.86
N LEU A 55 13.80 12.34 -5.35
CA LEU A 55 13.24 13.41 -4.52
C LEU A 55 12.02 12.92 -3.72
N THR A 56 11.16 12.10 -4.34
CA THR A 56 10.03 11.46 -3.66
C THR A 56 10.51 10.57 -2.51
N LEU A 57 11.51 9.73 -2.77
CA LEU A 57 12.10 8.87 -1.73
C LEU A 57 12.68 9.70 -0.59
N TRP A 58 13.38 10.80 -0.88
CA TRP A 58 13.93 11.69 0.15
C TRP A 58 12.85 12.36 0.99
N ILE A 59 11.78 12.84 0.35
CA ILE A 59 10.63 13.42 1.06
C ILE A 59 10.06 12.39 2.04
N VAL A 60 9.85 11.14 1.60
CA VAL A 60 9.32 10.07 2.46
C VAL A 60 10.32 9.69 3.56
N ALA A 61 11.60 9.60 3.23
CA ALA A 61 12.66 9.20 4.16
C ALA A 61 12.87 10.21 5.29
N LEU A 62 12.80 11.50 4.96
CA LEU A 62 13.04 12.60 5.88
C LEU A 62 11.76 13.16 6.52
N ALA A 63 10.59 12.80 6.01
CA ALA A 63 9.30 13.16 6.58
C ALA A 63 9.17 12.98 8.10
N PRO A 64 9.72 11.92 8.74
CA PRO A 64 9.62 11.77 10.20
C PRO A 64 10.24 12.94 10.99
N LEU A 65 11.22 13.66 10.42
CA LEU A 65 11.85 14.82 11.05
C LEU A 65 10.85 15.96 11.26
N TRP A 66 9.96 16.21 10.30
CA TRP A 66 8.98 17.29 10.39
C TRP A 66 7.63 16.83 10.93
N ILE A 67 7.20 15.61 10.59
CA ILE A 67 5.90 15.07 10.97
C ILE A 67 5.89 14.56 12.41
N LEU A 68 6.92 13.81 12.82
CA LEU A 68 7.02 13.22 14.16
C LEU A 68 7.99 13.98 15.08
N ARG A 69 8.69 15.01 14.57
CA ARG A 69 9.74 15.74 15.29
C ARG A 69 10.82 14.83 15.88
N ARG A 70 11.09 13.71 15.19
CA ARG A 70 12.13 12.74 15.57
C ARG A 70 13.36 12.94 14.67
N PRO A 71 14.58 13.09 15.20
CA PRO A 71 15.80 13.18 14.39
C PRO A 71 16.24 11.80 13.86
N ARG A 72 15.30 11.07 13.24
CA ARG A 72 15.47 9.71 12.72
C ARG A 72 14.78 9.59 11.36
N THR A 73 15.31 8.76 10.47
CA THR A 73 14.74 8.57 9.13
C THR A 73 13.70 7.46 9.11
N ILE A 74 12.99 7.28 7.99
CA ILE A 74 11.98 6.23 7.83
C ILE A 74 12.53 4.82 8.13
N SER A 75 13.81 4.56 7.87
CA SER A 75 14.44 3.27 8.17
C SER A 75 14.66 3.04 9.66
N ASP A 76 14.80 4.11 10.46
CA ASP A 76 15.22 4.05 11.86
C ASP A 76 14.04 4.13 12.85
N ILE A 77 12.83 4.31 12.33
CA ILE A 77 11.58 4.37 13.11
C ILE A 77 10.80 3.05 13.00
N GLY A 78 9.91 2.81 13.97
CA GLY A 78 9.12 1.58 14.04
C GLY A 78 8.01 1.50 12.97
N PRO A 79 7.47 0.29 12.68
CA PRO A 79 6.49 0.09 11.61
C PRO A 79 5.23 0.94 11.76
N GLU A 80 4.71 1.09 12.98
CA GLU A 80 3.54 1.96 13.25
C GLU A 80 3.84 3.44 12.97
N GLU A 81 5.04 3.91 13.33
CA GLU A 81 5.45 5.28 13.09
C GLU A 81 5.62 5.56 11.59
N ARG A 82 6.16 4.58 10.84
CA ARG A 82 6.26 4.67 9.37
C ARG A 82 4.88 4.81 8.73
N GLN A 83 3.91 4.03 9.17
CA GLN A 83 2.54 4.11 8.68
C GLN A 83 1.93 5.49 8.94
N ARG A 84 2.05 6.02 10.17
CA ARG A 84 1.56 7.36 10.51
C ARG A 84 2.19 8.45 9.66
N VAL A 85 3.50 8.34 9.37
CA VAL A 85 4.21 9.29 8.49
C VAL A 85 3.61 9.26 7.09
N LEU A 86 3.41 8.08 6.50
CA LEU A 86 2.81 7.95 5.18
C LEU A 86 1.38 8.48 5.12
N GLU A 87 0.55 8.19 6.12
CA GLU A 87 -0.82 8.70 6.22
C GLU A 87 -0.84 10.24 6.24
N ARG A 88 0.05 10.86 7.02
CA ARG A 88 0.17 12.32 7.04
C ARG A 88 0.68 12.90 5.73
N LEU A 89 1.61 12.23 5.05
CA LEU A 89 2.12 12.67 3.75
C LEU A 89 1.04 12.63 2.66
N VAL A 90 0.19 11.59 2.65
CA VAL A 90 -0.96 11.51 1.75
C VAL A 90 -2.00 12.58 2.08
N ALA A 91 -2.21 12.88 3.36
CA ALA A 91 -3.12 13.93 3.82
C ALA A 91 -2.53 15.35 3.75
N SER A 92 -1.32 15.52 3.19
CA SER A 92 -0.64 16.82 3.15
C SER A 92 -1.45 17.86 2.36
N PRO A 93 -1.52 19.13 2.82
CA PRO A 93 -2.18 20.21 2.09
C PRO A 93 -1.44 20.55 0.78
N VAL A 94 -0.14 20.24 0.69
CA VAL A 94 0.67 20.51 -0.50
C VAL A 94 0.36 19.46 -1.56
N TYR A 95 -0.30 19.89 -2.65
CA TYR A 95 -0.69 19.03 -3.76
C TYR A 95 0.48 18.20 -4.30
N ALA A 96 1.64 18.83 -4.53
CA ALA A 96 2.82 18.16 -5.05
C ALA A 96 3.26 16.99 -4.15
N ILE A 97 3.33 17.18 -2.83
CA ILE A 97 3.71 16.11 -1.88
C ILE A 97 2.72 14.95 -1.97
N ARG A 98 1.42 15.24 -1.95
CA ARG A 98 0.37 14.22 -2.05
C ARG A 98 0.51 13.42 -3.35
N GLN A 99 0.70 14.09 -4.49
CA GLN A 99 0.87 13.40 -5.77
C GLN A 99 2.13 12.54 -5.82
N LEU A 100 3.26 13.03 -5.29
CA LEU A 100 4.49 12.23 -5.22
C LEU A 100 4.31 10.97 -4.38
N VAL A 101 3.62 11.08 -3.23
CA VAL A 101 3.38 9.93 -2.35
C VAL A 101 2.39 8.95 -2.98
N VAL A 102 1.35 9.44 -3.67
CA VAL A 102 0.44 8.58 -4.44
C VAL A 102 1.16 7.86 -5.57
N ALA A 103 2.00 8.56 -6.33
CA ALA A 103 2.83 7.96 -7.38
C ALA A 103 3.79 6.90 -6.80
N PHE A 104 4.38 7.18 -5.63
CA PHE A 104 5.22 6.21 -4.92
C PHE A 104 4.44 4.94 -4.54
N LYS A 105 3.23 5.08 -4.00
CA LYS A 105 2.34 3.94 -3.72
C LYS A 105 1.98 3.17 -5.01
N ALA A 106 1.76 3.88 -6.11
CA ALA A 106 1.46 3.27 -7.40
C ALA A 106 2.64 2.40 -7.91
N ILE A 107 3.88 2.87 -7.80
CA ILE A 107 5.07 2.08 -8.13
C ILE A 107 5.14 0.81 -7.28
N GLY A 108 4.87 0.90 -5.97
CA GLY A 108 4.80 -0.26 -5.09
C GLY A 108 3.70 -1.23 -5.49
N SER A 109 2.52 -0.73 -5.90
CA SER A 109 1.44 -1.59 -6.40
C SER A 109 1.79 -2.30 -7.70
N LEU A 110 2.59 -1.67 -8.58
CA LEU A 110 3.05 -2.29 -9.82
C LEU A 110 4.01 -3.45 -9.54
N LEU A 111 4.88 -3.31 -8.53
CA LEU A 111 5.67 -4.44 -8.04
C LEU A 111 4.74 -5.52 -7.48
N TYR A 112 3.80 -5.14 -6.61
CA TYR A 112 2.91 -6.09 -5.95
C TYR A 112 2.06 -6.90 -6.93
N ALA A 113 1.59 -6.27 -8.01
CA ALA A 113 0.83 -6.90 -9.08
C ALA A 113 1.61 -8.00 -9.83
N GLN A 114 2.94 -8.01 -9.76
CA GLN A 114 3.76 -9.07 -10.34
C GLN A 114 3.74 -10.36 -9.49
N SER A 115 3.31 -10.29 -8.22
CA SER A 115 3.28 -11.48 -7.36
C SER A 115 2.23 -12.49 -7.84
N PRO A 116 2.59 -13.77 -7.99
CA PRO A 116 1.63 -14.82 -8.31
C PRO A 116 0.56 -14.97 -7.23
N GLU A 117 0.94 -14.81 -5.96
CA GLU A 117 0.04 -14.94 -4.80
C GLU A 117 -1.01 -13.83 -4.75
N ALA A 118 -0.63 -12.56 -4.98
CA ALA A 118 -1.64 -11.49 -5.05
C ALA A 118 -2.56 -11.66 -6.25
N ARG A 119 -2.02 -12.06 -7.42
CA ARG A 119 -2.85 -12.34 -8.60
C ARG A 119 -3.85 -13.47 -8.33
N ALA A 120 -3.41 -14.56 -7.72
CA ALA A 120 -4.28 -15.66 -7.35
C ALA A 120 -5.37 -15.23 -6.35
N ALA A 121 -5.04 -14.40 -5.37
CA ALA A 121 -6.01 -13.84 -4.42
C ALA A 121 -7.04 -12.90 -5.10
N MET A 122 -6.61 -12.11 -6.10
CA MET A 122 -7.51 -11.24 -6.87
C MET A 122 -8.47 -12.01 -7.78
N THR A 123 -8.02 -13.13 -8.37
CA THR A 123 -8.86 -13.94 -9.29
C THR A 123 -9.76 -14.92 -8.54
N ASN A 124 -9.46 -15.26 -7.27
CA ASN A 124 -10.25 -16.20 -6.48
C ASN A 124 -10.82 -15.56 -5.19
N PRO A 125 -11.93 -14.81 -5.29
CA PRO A 125 -12.50 -14.04 -4.17
C PRO A 125 -13.02 -14.88 -2.99
N ARG A 126 -13.11 -16.22 -3.15
CA ARG A 126 -13.57 -17.13 -2.09
C ARG A 126 -12.50 -17.44 -1.03
N SER A 127 -11.23 -17.19 -1.33
CA SER A 127 -10.11 -17.42 -0.39
C SER A 127 -10.12 -16.43 0.79
N GLY A 128 -10.47 -15.16 0.55
CA GLY A 128 -10.50 -14.13 1.60
C GLY A 128 -11.67 -14.22 2.58
N LEU A 129 -12.74 -14.95 2.23
CA LEU A 129 -13.90 -15.16 3.11
C LEU A 129 -13.68 -16.30 4.11
N ALA A 130 -12.72 -17.20 3.86
CA ALA A 130 -12.42 -18.33 4.75
C ALA A 130 -11.44 -17.96 5.87
N SER A 131 -10.59 -16.95 5.66
CA SER A 131 -9.66 -16.42 6.66
C SER A 131 -10.26 -15.31 7.53
N ALA A 132 -11.34 -14.67 7.08
CA ALA A 132 -12.19 -13.85 7.91
C ALA A 132 -13.12 -14.76 8.72
N GLY A 133 -12.79 -14.99 9.98
CA GLY A 133 -13.73 -15.59 10.93
C GLY A 133 -15.09 -14.86 10.93
N PRO A 134 -16.14 -15.42 11.54
CA PRO A 134 -17.51 -14.92 11.46
C PRO A 134 -17.69 -13.43 11.83
N GLU A 135 -16.73 -12.80 12.51
CA GLU A 135 -16.70 -11.36 12.80
C GLU A 135 -16.38 -10.46 11.59
N GLY A 136 -15.64 -10.95 10.59
CA GLY A 136 -15.27 -10.16 9.40
C GLY A 136 -16.40 -10.00 8.37
N LEU A 137 -17.43 -10.85 8.44
CA LEU A 137 -18.62 -10.80 7.57
C LEU A 137 -19.54 -9.61 7.87
N VAL A 138 -19.37 -8.93 9.02
CA VAL A 138 -20.19 -7.77 9.41
C VAL A 138 -19.70 -6.47 8.76
N GLN A 139 -18.44 -6.42 8.29
CA GLN A 139 -17.82 -5.18 7.84
C GLN A 139 -17.98 -4.89 6.33
N ILE A 140 -18.28 -5.91 5.52
CA ILE A 140 -18.60 -5.72 4.10
C ILE A 140 -20.10 -5.44 4.04
N GLY A 141 -20.45 -4.16 4.12
CA GLY A 141 -21.80 -3.62 4.12
C GLY A 141 -22.63 -3.99 2.88
N LEU A 142 -23.02 -5.26 2.78
CA LEU A 142 -24.25 -5.64 2.10
C LEU A 142 -25.40 -5.29 3.05
N PRO A 143 -26.30 -4.36 2.69
CA PRO A 143 -27.46 -4.08 3.52
C PRO A 143 -28.25 -5.37 3.73
N ALA A 144 -28.57 -5.65 4.99
CA ALA A 144 -29.32 -6.83 5.44
C ALA A 144 -30.68 -7.01 4.72
N ASN A 145 -31.17 -5.96 4.06
CA ASN A 145 -32.44 -5.93 3.35
C ASN A 145 -32.43 -6.67 1.99
N ALA A 146 -31.29 -7.18 1.52
CA ALA A 146 -31.23 -7.96 0.28
C ALA A 146 -31.82 -9.38 0.39
N ARG A 147 -32.10 -9.86 1.61
CA ARG A 147 -32.65 -11.22 1.83
C ARG A 147 -34.17 -11.29 1.98
N THR A 148 -34.89 -10.18 2.02
CA THR A 148 -36.33 -10.16 2.35
C THR A 148 -37.28 -9.87 1.18
N ARG A 149 -36.79 -9.76 -0.06
CA ARG A 149 -37.63 -9.42 -1.23
C ARG A 149 -37.88 -10.56 -2.22
N GLY A 150 -37.68 -11.81 -1.79
CA GLY A 150 -37.87 -13.01 -2.64
C GLY A 150 -39.02 -13.93 -2.23
N GLY A 151 -39.83 -13.57 -1.23
CA GLY A 151 -40.86 -14.46 -0.71
C GLY A 151 -42.11 -13.73 -0.26
N ALA A 152 -42.93 -13.26 -1.21
CA ALA A 152 -44.35 -12.95 -0.99
C ALA A 152 -45.04 -12.61 -2.32
N HIS A 153 -45.29 -13.61 -3.18
CA HIS A 153 -46.44 -13.67 -4.09
C HIS A 153 -46.69 -15.14 -4.47
N ALA A 154 -47.02 -15.93 -3.46
CA ALA A 154 -47.78 -17.17 -3.61
C ALA A 154 -49.06 -17.00 -2.78
N HIS A 155 -50.18 -17.53 -3.30
CA HIS A 155 -51.60 -17.27 -2.95
C HIS A 155 -52.20 -16.06 -3.69
N ALA A 156 -53.35 -16.09 -4.35
CA ALA A 156 -54.41 -17.09 -4.58
C ALA A 156 -55.17 -16.57 -5.85
N ALA A 157 -55.47 -17.40 -6.86
CA ALA A 157 -56.78 -18.01 -7.08
C ALA A 157 -57.97 -17.05 -6.89
N GLU A 158 -58.49 -16.51 -7.99
CA GLU A 158 -59.88 -16.63 -8.47
C GLU A 158 -59.97 -16.18 -9.95
#